data_AF-A0A9D4IIF4-F1
#
_entry.id   AF-A0A9D4IIF4-F1
#
_cell.length_a   1.000
_cell.length_b   1.000
_cell.length_c   1.000
_cell.angle_alpha   90.00
_cell.angle_beta   90.00
_cell.angle_gamma   90.00
#
_symmetry.space_group_name_H-M   'P 1'
#
loop_
_entity.id
_entity.type
_entity.pdbx_description
1 polymer ?
#
loop_
_entity_poly.entity_id
_entity_poly.type
_entity_poly.pdbx_seq_one_letter_code
_entity_poly.pdbx_strand_id
1 'polypeptide(L)'
;MVSVPRAMHSKDFYDEKYIFRQPPLVVFMAMDSPRGTREHSKAKEMVKDEGSKLVHREVDVDMKLLDKFFRKLNPDTVIKRLVNHTRAEIFEEIDNINANSYDAFYFVVLSYLDKGHHHHHHEHEASDTGFKIQFYDKSIEMSELMDRVKSRPGMALKPKVFIVQADDLELLTPNIIHKAIPSGPGYKESIVKIPTDADQLLLVSTIPQSLVEKGHATSVAHSDGGIVTHPTEQDERARRENSGHTIPKSSLLIQAFAQVLRDSDLDVFSNTPTINGKVLELLKSLQLGNEFDDKIPVPNVYSTLTRFLCLK
;
A
#
# COMPACT_ATOMS: atom_id res chain seq x y z
N MET A 1 20.39 -25.63 -48.14
CA MET A 1 20.08 -26.28 -46.85
C MET A 1 20.07 -25.21 -45.79
N VAL A 2 18.88 -24.83 -45.30
CA VAL A 2 18.72 -23.85 -44.22
C VAL A 2 18.67 -24.64 -42.92
N SER A 3 19.63 -24.42 -42.02
CA SER A 3 19.62 -25.08 -40.72
C SER A 3 18.51 -24.50 -39.86
N VAL A 4 17.53 -25.33 -39.51
CA VAL A 4 16.51 -24.99 -38.52
C VAL A 4 17.21 -24.85 -37.15
N PRO A 5 17.01 -23.74 -36.41
CA PRO A 5 17.54 -23.64 -35.05
C PRO A 5 16.91 -24.73 -34.19
N ARG A 6 17.74 -25.49 -33.47
CA ARG A 6 17.28 -26.43 -32.44
C ARG A 6 16.38 -25.68 -31.47
N ALA A 7 15.14 -26.16 -31.31
CA ALA A 7 14.29 -25.75 -30.20
C ALA A 7 15.05 -26.01 -28.89
N MET A 8 15.39 -24.93 -28.17
CA MET A 8 15.89 -25.05 -26.80
C MET A 8 14.80 -25.72 -25.96
N HIS A 9 15.17 -26.76 -25.24
CA HIS A 9 14.26 -27.51 -24.37
C HIS A 9 13.70 -26.58 -23.28
N SER A 10 12.38 -26.62 -23.09
CA SER A 10 11.62 -25.77 -22.16
C SER A 10 11.91 -26.00 -20.67
N LYS A 11 12.93 -26.81 -20.32
CA LYS A 11 13.32 -27.07 -18.93
C LYS A 11 14.36 -26.09 -18.40
N ASP A 12 15.14 -25.44 -19.26
CA ASP A 12 16.22 -24.56 -18.82
C ASP A 12 15.74 -23.12 -18.47
N PHE A 13 14.47 -22.79 -18.75
CA PHE A 13 13.93 -21.45 -18.51
C PHE A 13 13.34 -21.23 -17.11
N TYR A 14 13.13 -22.30 -16.32
CA TYR A 14 12.39 -22.24 -15.05
C TYR A 14 13.25 -22.41 -13.79
N ASP A 15 14.58 -22.53 -13.91
CA ASP A 15 15.46 -22.81 -12.75
C ASP A 15 16.22 -21.58 -12.20
N GLU A 16 16.07 -20.38 -12.77
CA GLU A 16 16.75 -19.19 -12.25
C GLU A 16 16.00 -18.57 -11.05
N LYS A 17 16.14 -19.20 -9.89
CA LYS A 17 15.85 -18.56 -8.60
C LYS A 17 16.81 -17.41 -8.35
N TYR A 18 16.29 -16.29 -7.88
CA TYR A 18 17.11 -15.19 -7.40
C TYR A 18 17.70 -15.54 -6.03
N ILE A 19 19.03 -15.53 -5.92
CA ILE A 19 19.74 -15.83 -4.68
C ILE A 19 20.34 -14.55 -4.13
N PHE A 20 19.96 -14.17 -2.91
CA PHE A 20 20.55 -13.03 -2.22
C PHE A 20 21.98 -13.34 -1.75
N ARG A 21 22.91 -12.51 -2.20
CA ARG A 21 24.31 -12.40 -1.75
C ARG A 21 24.53 -11.17 -0.86
N GLN A 22 23.70 -10.16 -1.02
CA GLN A 22 23.62 -8.94 -0.25
C GLN A 22 22.22 -8.79 0.36
N PRO A 23 22.08 -8.06 1.48
CA PRO A 23 20.77 -7.86 2.07
C PRO A 23 19.83 -7.10 1.12
N PRO A 24 18.52 -7.33 1.19
CA PRO A 24 17.56 -6.46 0.54
C PRO A 24 17.48 -5.10 1.24
N LEU A 25 17.13 -4.07 0.47
CA LEU A 25 16.75 -2.75 1.01
C LEU A 25 15.23 -2.61 1.00
N VAL A 26 14.65 -2.20 2.13
CA VAL A 26 13.24 -1.81 2.25
C VAL A 26 13.17 -0.31 2.50
N VAL A 27 12.41 0.41 1.68
CA VAL A 27 12.14 1.84 1.81
C VAL A 27 10.65 2.02 2.07
N PHE A 28 10.30 2.40 3.30
CA PHE A 28 8.94 2.80 3.64
C PHE A 28 8.74 4.28 3.33
N MET A 29 7.69 4.60 2.59
CA MET A 29 7.18 5.94 2.30
C MET A 29 5.77 6.01 2.89
N ALA A 30 5.65 6.56 4.10
CA ALA A 30 4.42 6.52 4.88
C ALA A 30 3.86 7.92 5.15
N MET A 31 2.54 8.04 5.08
CA MET A 31 1.78 9.25 5.41
C MET A 31 0.94 9.00 6.66
N ASP A 32 1.14 9.77 7.73
CA ASP A 32 0.44 9.53 9.01
C ASP A 32 -1.03 9.99 9.00
N SER A 33 -1.47 10.82 8.05
CA SER A 33 -2.88 11.26 7.91
C SER A 33 -3.13 12.10 6.64
N PRO A 34 -4.33 12.04 5.99
CA PRO A 34 -4.69 12.94 4.91
C PRO A 34 -5.20 14.30 5.44
N ARG A 35 -5.66 14.35 6.71
CA ARG A 35 -6.01 15.60 7.41
C ARG A 35 -4.74 16.28 7.94
N GLY A 36 -3.73 15.48 8.27
CA GLY A 36 -2.41 15.92 8.68
C GLY A 36 -1.73 16.84 7.66
N THR A 37 -1.90 16.68 6.35
CA THR A 37 -1.24 17.58 5.37
C THR A 37 -1.65 19.05 5.49
N ARG A 38 -2.90 19.37 5.89
CA ARG A 38 -3.33 20.77 6.11
C ARG A 38 -2.89 21.35 7.46
N GLU A 39 -2.92 20.55 8.52
CA GLU A 39 -2.54 20.99 9.87
C GLU A 39 -1.04 20.93 10.10
N HIS A 40 -0.35 20.01 9.45
CA HIS A 40 1.09 19.79 9.56
C HIS A 40 1.90 20.81 8.73
N SER A 41 1.36 21.34 7.63
CA SER A 41 1.91 22.52 6.96
C SER A 41 1.88 23.75 7.87
N LYS A 42 0.77 23.95 8.61
CA LYS A 42 0.67 24.99 9.65
C LYS A 42 1.61 24.72 10.82
N ALA A 43 1.75 23.46 11.25
CA ALA A 43 2.65 23.09 12.34
C ALA A 43 4.14 23.18 11.96
N LYS A 44 4.54 22.89 10.71
CA LYS A 44 5.93 23.07 10.24
C LYS A 44 6.31 24.57 10.17
N GLU A 45 5.35 25.46 9.91
CA GLU A 45 5.57 26.91 10.03
C GLU A 45 5.75 27.33 11.51
N MET A 46 4.96 26.77 12.43
CA MET A 46 5.08 27.07 13.87
C MET A 46 6.31 26.45 14.55
N VAL A 47 6.77 25.27 14.11
CA VAL A 47 7.96 24.58 14.69
C VAL A 47 9.28 25.25 14.28
N LYS A 48 9.27 26.20 13.35
CA LYS A 48 10.44 27.09 13.12
C LYS A 48 10.61 28.13 14.22
N ASP A 49 9.59 28.41 15.03
CA ASP A 49 9.64 29.45 16.08
C ASP A 49 9.83 28.92 17.50
N GLU A 50 9.54 27.65 17.79
CA GLU A 50 9.67 27.11 19.14
C GLU A 50 10.43 25.79 19.17
N GLY A 51 11.59 25.82 19.85
CA GLY A 51 12.53 24.72 19.99
C GLY A 51 11.89 23.38 20.36
N SER A 52 11.88 22.48 19.39
CA SER A 52 11.98 21.02 19.50
C SER A 52 11.44 20.36 20.77
N LYS A 53 10.12 20.10 20.78
CA LYS A 53 9.60 18.84 21.33
C LYS A 53 9.15 17.95 20.17
N LEU A 54 10.00 16.96 19.84
CA LEU A 54 9.63 15.82 19.00
C LEU A 54 8.43 15.13 19.65
N VAL A 55 7.24 15.44 19.17
CA VAL A 55 6.03 14.66 19.44
C VAL A 55 6.37 13.23 19.01
N HIS A 56 6.31 12.28 19.95
CA HIS A 56 6.37 10.85 19.65
C HIS A 56 5.23 10.53 18.67
N ARG A 57 5.53 10.56 17.37
CA ARG A 57 4.55 10.17 16.35
C ARG A 57 4.29 8.69 16.50
N GLU A 58 3.03 8.33 16.67
CA GLU A 58 2.61 6.94 16.67
C GLU A 58 2.98 6.33 15.33
N VAL A 59 3.97 5.44 15.35
CA VAL A 59 4.45 4.75 14.17
C VAL A 59 3.32 3.91 13.59
N ASP A 60 3.04 4.11 12.30
CA ASP A 60 2.05 3.39 11.49
C ASP A 60 2.08 1.87 11.73
N VAL A 61 0.90 1.26 11.87
CA VAL A 61 0.75 -0.17 12.23
C VAL A 61 1.20 -1.10 11.12
N ASP A 62 0.95 -0.74 9.86
CA ASP A 62 1.41 -1.50 8.70
C ASP A 62 2.92 -1.47 8.61
N MET A 63 3.52 -0.29 8.81
CA MET A 63 4.96 -0.15 8.84
C MET A 63 5.60 -1.00 9.95
N LYS A 64 5.03 -1.01 11.17
CA LYS A 64 5.50 -1.88 12.26
C LYS A 64 5.42 -3.37 11.89
N LEU A 65 4.30 -3.79 11.30
CA LEU A 65 4.08 -5.19 10.92
C LEU A 65 5.11 -5.63 9.87
N LEU A 66 5.29 -4.83 8.82
CA LEU A 66 6.24 -5.11 7.75
C LEU A 66 7.69 -5.04 8.21
N ASP A 67 8.05 -4.09 9.07
CA ASP A 67 9.40 -4.00 9.63
C ASP A 67 9.79 -5.30 10.34
N LYS A 68 8.90 -5.77 11.22
CA LYS A 68 9.08 -7.04 11.93
C LYS A 68 9.12 -8.22 10.97
N PHE A 69 8.27 -8.22 9.95
CA PHE A 69 8.22 -9.28 8.93
C PHE A 69 9.54 -9.37 8.17
N PHE A 70 10.04 -8.28 7.59
CA PHE A 70 11.26 -8.25 6.82
C PHE A 70 12.50 -8.62 7.64
N ARG A 71 12.62 -8.09 8.87
CA ARG A 71 13.72 -8.46 9.78
C ARG A 71 13.69 -9.91 10.20
N LYS A 72 12.50 -10.50 10.33
CA LYS A 72 12.36 -11.92 10.68
C LYS A 72 12.77 -12.81 9.50
N LEU A 73 12.43 -12.42 8.27
CA LEU A 73 12.81 -13.16 7.07
C LEU A 73 14.31 -13.10 6.82
N ASN A 74 14.89 -11.91 6.91
CA ASN A 74 16.32 -11.70 6.77
C ASN A 74 16.78 -10.64 7.79
N PRO A 75 17.50 -11.04 8.85
CA PRO A 75 18.00 -10.13 9.89
C PRO A 75 18.89 -9.00 9.36
N ASP A 76 19.56 -9.21 8.23
CA ASP A 76 20.45 -8.23 7.61
C ASP A 76 19.71 -7.20 6.74
N THR A 77 18.39 -7.34 6.59
CA THR A 77 17.57 -6.41 5.80
C THR A 77 17.77 -4.98 6.30
N VAL A 78 18.15 -4.09 5.37
CA VAL A 78 18.29 -2.67 5.64
C VAL A 78 16.94 -2.00 5.45
N ILE A 79 16.53 -1.18 6.43
CA ILE A 79 15.22 -0.52 6.41
C ILE A 79 15.40 0.99 6.54
N LYS A 80 14.90 1.73 5.56
CA LYS A 80 14.72 3.20 5.58
C LYS A 80 13.24 3.52 5.81
N ARG A 81 12.95 4.49 6.69
CA ARG A 81 11.58 4.94 7.00
C ARG A 81 11.45 6.42 6.72
N LEU A 82 10.69 6.76 5.69
CA LEU A 82 10.45 8.10 5.18
C LEU A 82 9.00 8.50 5.51
N VAL A 83 8.78 8.96 6.75
CA VAL A 83 7.45 9.32 7.25
C VAL A 83 7.18 10.80 7.00
N ASN A 84 6.05 11.14 6.38
CA ASN A 84 5.64 12.51 6.04
C ASN A 84 6.73 13.31 5.30
N HIS A 85 7.47 12.64 4.43
CA HIS A 85 8.44 13.30 3.56
C HIS A 85 7.74 13.86 2.32
N THR A 86 8.24 15.01 1.87
CA THR A 86 7.87 15.60 0.58
C THR A 86 8.37 14.73 -0.56
N ARG A 87 7.83 14.91 -1.76
CA ARG A 87 8.35 14.26 -2.97
C ARG A 87 9.85 14.50 -3.16
N ALA A 88 10.32 15.73 -2.95
CA ALA A 88 11.73 16.07 -3.14
C ALA A 88 12.62 15.29 -2.16
N GLU A 89 12.25 15.26 -0.88
CA GLU A 89 12.99 14.51 0.15
C GLU A 89 12.98 12.99 -0.12
N ILE A 90 11.84 12.43 -0.55
CA ILE A 90 11.75 10.99 -0.92
C ILE A 90 12.67 10.68 -2.10
N PHE A 91 12.64 11.50 -3.14
CA PHE A 91 13.46 11.25 -4.33
C PHE A 91 14.94 11.47 -4.04
N GLU A 92 15.31 12.46 -3.23
CA GLU A 92 16.69 12.63 -2.76
C GLU A 92 17.18 11.40 -1.97
N GLU A 93 16.35 10.87 -1.07
CA GLU A 93 16.70 9.67 -0.30
C GLU A 93 16.85 8.43 -1.17
N ILE A 94 16.00 8.29 -2.19
CA ILE A 94 16.16 7.26 -3.22
C ILE A 94 17.47 7.50 -3.93
N ASP A 95 17.72 8.71 -4.45
CA ASP A 95 18.91 9.17 -5.19
C ASP A 95 20.22 8.97 -4.44
N ASN A 96 20.20 8.96 -3.11
CA ASN A 96 21.37 8.73 -2.27
C ASN A 96 21.60 7.24 -1.92
N ILE A 97 20.77 6.31 -2.39
CA ILE A 97 20.98 4.87 -2.17
C ILE A 97 22.24 4.37 -2.89
N ASN A 98 23.18 3.80 -2.14
CA ASN A 98 24.26 2.99 -2.73
C ASN A 98 23.69 1.64 -3.22
N ALA A 99 23.17 1.61 -4.43
CA ALA A 99 22.46 0.46 -4.98
C ALA A 99 23.33 -0.80 -5.16
N ASN A 100 24.66 -0.66 -5.15
CA ASN A 100 25.60 -1.77 -5.22
C ASN A 100 25.75 -2.54 -3.90
N SER A 101 25.12 -2.06 -2.82
CA SER A 101 25.09 -2.72 -1.50
C SER A 101 23.90 -3.65 -1.29
N TYR A 102 22.97 -3.72 -2.24
CA TYR A 102 21.71 -4.44 -2.09
C TYR A 102 21.39 -5.28 -3.31
N ASP A 103 20.77 -6.45 -3.09
CA ASP A 103 20.40 -7.34 -4.18
C ASP A 103 18.95 -7.22 -4.61
N ALA A 104 18.06 -6.70 -3.78
CA ALA A 104 16.70 -6.35 -4.16
C ALA A 104 16.22 -5.12 -3.40
N PHE A 105 15.17 -4.51 -3.94
CA PHE A 105 14.59 -3.27 -3.41
C PHE A 105 13.10 -3.48 -3.19
N TYR A 106 12.63 -3.18 -1.98
CA TYR A 106 11.22 -3.11 -1.64
C TYR A 106 10.86 -1.65 -1.40
N PHE A 107 9.95 -1.11 -2.20
CA PHE A 107 9.41 0.23 -2.06
C PHE A 107 7.99 0.10 -1.53
N VAL A 108 7.81 0.39 -0.25
CA VAL A 108 6.52 0.28 0.42
C VAL A 108 5.91 1.67 0.54
N VAL A 109 4.79 1.90 -0.13
CA VAL A 109 4.02 3.14 -0.06
C VAL A 109 2.79 2.90 0.80
N LEU A 110 2.66 3.64 1.89
CA LEU A 110 1.52 3.62 2.80
C LEU A 110 0.90 5.02 2.81
N SER A 111 -0.16 5.23 2.03
CA SER A 111 -0.73 6.56 1.79
C SER A 111 -2.20 6.51 1.38
N TYR A 112 -2.67 7.57 0.70
CA TYR A 112 -4.02 7.77 0.19
C TYR A 112 -4.00 7.85 -1.34
N LEU A 113 -5.07 7.36 -1.94
CA LEU A 113 -5.34 7.55 -3.36
C LEU A 113 -5.82 8.99 -3.58
N ASP A 114 -5.18 9.73 -4.48
CA ASP A 114 -5.65 11.04 -4.92
C ASP A 114 -6.43 10.93 -6.23
N LYS A 115 -7.73 11.19 -6.17
CA LYS A 115 -8.63 11.20 -7.34
C LYS A 115 -8.80 12.59 -7.97
N GLY A 116 -8.09 13.61 -7.49
CA GLY A 116 -8.12 14.96 -8.06
C GLY A 116 -9.36 15.79 -7.69
N HIS A 117 -10.21 15.32 -6.77
CA HIS A 117 -11.48 15.98 -6.43
C HIS A 117 -11.37 17.20 -5.51
N HIS A 118 -10.17 17.58 -5.06
CA HIS A 118 -9.98 18.67 -4.09
C HIS A 118 -9.41 19.98 -4.63
N HIS A 119 -9.23 20.12 -5.95
CA HIS A 119 -8.89 21.41 -6.56
C HIS A 119 -10.12 22.06 -7.21
N HIS A 120 -10.97 22.66 -6.36
CA HIS A 120 -11.73 23.82 -6.82
C HIS A 120 -10.73 24.94 -7.11
N HIS A 121 -10.79 25.49 -8.33
CA HIS A 121 -9.88 26.49 -8.90
C HIS A 121 -8.58 25.93 -9.47
N HIS A 122 -8.63 25.30 -10.64
CA HIS A 122 -7.91 25.77 -11.83
C HIS A 122 -8.36 24.93 -13.02
N GLU A 123 -8.93 25.59 -14.02
CA GLU A 123 -9.17 25.03 -15.35
C GLU A 123 -7.82 24.61 -15.95
N HIS A 124 -7.46 23.32 -15.93
CA HIS A 124 -6.54 22.74 -16.91
C HIS A 124 -6.75 21.22 -17.01
N GLU A 125 -7.20 20.83 -18.21
CA GLU A 125 -7.01 19.54 -18.89
C GLU A 125 -7.43 18.23 -18.20
N ALA A 126 -8.62 17.77 -18.59
CA ALA A 126 -9.18 16.45 -18.37
C ALA A 126 -8.45 15.32 -19.14
N SER A 127 -7.16 15.08 -18.86
CA SER A 127 -6.43 13.91 -19.40
C SER A 127 -5.78 13.01 -18.36
N ASP A 128 -5.88 13.36 -17.08
CA ASP A 128 -5.03 12.80 -16.05
C ASP A 128 -5.60 11.50 -15.45
N THR A 129 -5.49 10.40 -16.20
CA THR A 129 -5.98 9.06 -15.80
C THR A 129 -4.98 8.25 -14.97
N GLY A 130 -3.95 8.91 -14.42
CA GLY A 130 -2.88 8.23 -13.67
C GLY A 130 -3.33 7.70 -12.31
N PHE A 131 -2.68 6.62 -11.85
CA PHE A 131 -2.76 6.19 -10.45
C PHE A 131 -1.91 7.10 -9.58
N LYS A 132 -2.55 8.06 -8.92
CA LYS A 132 -1.91 9.09 -8.11
C LYS A 132 -2.01 8.79 -6.63
N ILE A 133 -0.86 8.86 -5.96
CA ILE A 133 -0.71 8.66 -4.52
C ILE A 133 -0.30 9.98 -3.87
N GLN A 134 -0.90 10.27 -2.72
CA GLN A 134 -0.59 11.49 -1.97
C GLN A 134 0.79 11.34 -1.29
N PHE A 135 1.72 12.28 -1.47
CA PHE A 135 2.86 12.48 -0.56
C PHE A 135 2.60 13.70 0.32
N TYR A 136 3.56 14.08 1.17
CA TYR A 136 3.32 15.13 2.16
C TYR A 136 2.94 16.49 1.56
N ASP A 137 3.62 16.89 0.48
CA ASP A 137 3.44 18.19 -0.18
C ASP A 137 2.47 18.14 -1.37
N LYS A 138 2.52 17.05 -2.15
CA LYS A 138 1.68 16.89 -3.34
C LYS A 138 1.51 15.42 -3.70
N SER A 139 0.57 15.15 -4.59
CA SER A 139 0.42 13.82 -5.18
C SER A 139 1.43 13.58 -6.28
N ILE A 140 1.82 12.32 -6.44
CA ILE A 140 2.64 11.85 -7.55
C ILE A 140 1.94 10.71 -8.25
N GLU A 141 2.21 10.54 -9.54
CA GLU A 141 1.86 9.30 -10.21
C GLU A 141 2.82 8.19 -9.80
N MET A 142 2.31 6.96 -9.66
CA MET A 142 3.16 5.80 -9.38
C MET A 142 4.22 5.56 -10.47
N SER A 143 3.90 5.93 -11.73
CA SER A 143 4.82 5.90 -12.87
C SER A 143 6.11 6.68 -12.60
N GLU A 144 6.01 7.82 -11.92
CA GLU A 144 7.12 8.69 -11.60
C GLU A 144 8.12 8.02 -10.64
N LEU A 145 7.61 7.33 -9.61
CA LEU A 145 8.45 6.58 -8.67
C LEU A 145 9.13 5.38 -9.35
N MET A 146 8.41 4.65 -10.19
CA MET A 146 8.97 3.53 -10.95
C MET A 146 10.03 3.98 -11.96
N ASP A 147 9.77 5.08 -12.67
CA ASP A 147 10.71 5.67 -13.63
C ASP A 147 11.98 6.18 -12.96
N ARG A 148 11.92 6.59 -11.69
CA ARG A 148 13.12 7.01 -10.94
C ARG A 148 14.09 5.86 -10.69
N VAL A 149 13.59 4.63 -10.54
CA VAL A 149 14.40 3.47 -10.12
C VAL A 149 14.67 2.46 -11.23
N LYS A 150 13.89 2.46 -12.33
CA LYS A 150 13.95 1.43 -13.39
C LYS A 150 15.34 1.15 -13.98
N SER A 151 16.10 2.20 -14.28
CA SER A 151 17.35 2.12 -15.05
C SER A 151 18.52 2.75 -14.31
N ARG A 152 18.38 2.91 -12.99
CA ARG A 152 19.43 3.50 -12.18
C ARG A 152 20.65 2.57 -12.13
N PRO A 153 21.87 3.11 -12.30
CA PRO A 153 23.09 2.35 -12.11
C PRO A 153 23.11 1.63 -10.75
N GLY A 154 23.38 0.32 -10.77
CA GLY A 154 23.39 -0.54 -9.57
C GLY A 154 22.02 -1.10 -9.17
N MET A 155 20.90 -0.60 -9.71
CA MET A 155 19.56 -1.20 -9.56
C MET A 155 19.08 -1.94 -10.82
N ALA A 156 19.72 -1.71 -11.97
CA ALA A 156 19.42 -2.42 -13.21
C ALA A 156 19.55 -3.94 -12.99
N LEU A 157 18.59 -4.71 -13.56
CA LEU A 157 18.51 -6.18 -13.46
C LEU A 157 18.31 -6.76 -12.04
N LYS A 158 18.12 -5.90 -11.03
CA LYS A 158 17.80 -6.32 -9.66
C LYS A 158 16.29 -6.23 -9.42
N PRO A 159 15.68 -7.18 -8.69
CA PRO A 159 14.26 -7.14 -8.38
C PRO A 159 13.85 -5.86 -7.63
N LYS A 160 12.79 -5.21 -8.11
CA LYS A 160 12.17 -4.02 -7.51
C LYS A 160 10.70 -4.34 -7.22
N VAL A 161 10.36 -4.50 -5.95
CA VAL A 161 9.00 -4.82 -5.50
C VAL A 161 8.37 -3.57 -4.91
N PHE A 162 7.26 -3.13 -5.48
CA PHE A 162 6.46 -2.03 -5.00
C PHE A 162 5.24 -2.59 -4.29
N ILE A 163 5.07 -2.25 -3.01
CA ILE A 163 3.90 -2.62 -2.21
C ILE A 163 3.18 -1.32 -1.90
N VAL A 164 2.02 -1.10 -2.49
CA VAL A 164 1.30 0.16 -2.44
C VAL A 164 -0.04 -0.07 -1.75
N GLN A 165 -0.15 0.42 -0.53
CA GLN A 165 -1.42 0.58 0.18
C GLN A 165 -1.80 2.06 0.11
N ALA A 166 -2.77 2.39 -0.76
CA ALA A 166 -3.22 3.75 -1.03
C ALA A 166 -4.71 3.87 -0.77
N ASP A 167 -5.08 4.17 0.47
CA ASP A 167 -6.47 4.21 0.94
C ASP A 167 -7.35 5.11 0.06
N ASP A 168 -8.39 4.53 -0.56
CA ASP A 168 -9.44 5.25 -1.27
C ASP A 168 -10.57 5.64 -0.30
N LEU A 169 -10.46 6.84 0.25
CA LEU A 169 -11.39 7.33 1.27
C LEU A 169 -12.84 7.44 0.78
N GLU A 170 -13.09 7.45 -0.54
CA GLU A 170 -14.46 7.45 -1.07
C GLU A 170 -15.20 6.15 -0.78
N LEU A 171 -14.47 5.04 -0.68
CA LEU A 171 -15.01 3.72 -0.29
C LEU A 171 -15.52 3.69 1.15
N LEU A 172 -15.24 4.72 1.96
CA LEU A 172 -15.76 4.84 3.33
C LEU A 172 -17.16 5.44 3.40
N THR A 173 -17.70 5.93 2.29
CA THR A 173 -18.99 6.63 2.22
C THR A 173 -20.07 5.71 1.63
N PRO A 174 -21.01 5.18 2.43
CA PRO A 174 -22.00 4.17 1.98
C PRO A 174 -22.84 4.64 0.77
N ASN A 175 -23.20 5.92 0.74
CA ASN A 175 -23.99 6.51 -0.36
C ASN A 175 -23.22 6.62 -1.68
N ILE A 176 -21.88 6.59 -1.66
CA ILE A 176 -21.06 6.56 -2.86
C ILE A 176 -20.98 5.14 -3.39
N ILE A 177 -20.99 4.11 -2.54
CA ILE A 177 -20.98 2.69 -2.97
C ILE A 177 -22.26 2.33 -3.75
N HIS A 178 -23.40 2.97 -3.44
CA HIS A 178 -24.63 2.86 -4.26
C HIS A 178 -24.54 3.58 -5.62
N LYS A 179 -23.58 4.49 -5.81
CA LYS A 179 -23.30 5.20 -7.07
C LYS A 179 -21.97 4.76 -7.74
N ALA A 180 -21.16 3.93 -7.09
CA ALA A 180 -19.76 3.61 -7.45
C ALA A 180 -19.63 2.54 -8.52
N ILE A 181 -20.72 2.14 -9.17
CA ILE A 181 -20.63 1.70 -10.56
C ILE A 181 -21.45 2.71 -11.36
N PRO A 182 -20.88 3.87 -11.73
CA PRO A 182 -21.48 4.66 -12.78
C PRO A 182 -21.23 3.86 -14.06
N SER A 183 -22.21 3.04 -14.46
CA SER A 183 -22.30 2.48 -15.81
C SER A 183 -22.70 3.57 -16.82
N GLY A 184 -22.24 4.80 -16.60
CA GLY A 184 -22.43 5.96 -17.46
C GLY A 184 -21.15 6.26 -18.24
N PRO A 185 -21.26 6.78 -19.47
CA PRO A 185 -20.11 7.13 -20.28
C PRO A 185 -19.35 8.29 -19.62
N GLY A 186 -18.25 7.99 -18.92
CA GLY A 186 -17.42 9.02 -18.28
C GLY A 186 -16.59 8.58 -17.07
N TYR A 187 -16.94 7.48 -16.39
CA TYR A 187 -16.09 6.95 -15.31
C TYR A 187 -14.90 6.21 -15.90
N LYS A 188 -13.70 6.79 -15.76
CA LYS A 188 -12.44 6.10 -16.04
C LYS A 188 -11.83 5.70 -14.72
N GLU A 189 -11.76 4.39 -14.50
CA GLU A 189 -11.03 3.82 -13.36
C GLU A 189 -9.58 4.35 -13.39
N SER A 190 -9.01 4.62 -12.21
CA SER A 190 -7.61 5.03 -12.12
C SER A 190 -6.74 3.83 -12.46
N ILE A 191 -6.24 3.79 -13.70
CA ILE A 191 -5.46 2.65 -14.20
C ILE A 191 -4.01 2.87 -13.79
N VAL A 192 -3.50 1.95 -12.98
CA VAL A 192 -2.06 1.83 -12.75
C VAL A 192 -1.40 1.50 -14.08
N LYS A 193 -0.52 2.40 -14.56
CA LYS A 193 0.27 2.12 -15.76
C LYS A 193 1.16 0.91 -15.49
N ILE A 194 1.02 -0.13 -16.31
CA ILE A 194 1.81 -1.36 -16.21
C ILE A 194 3.30 -1.00 -16.33
N PRO A 195 4.17 -1.48 -15.44
CA PRO A 195 5.61 -1.33 -15.60
C PRO A 195 6.05 -1.87 -16.96
N THR A 196 6.77 -1.07 -17.75
CA THR A 196 7.32 -1.54 -19.04
C THR A 196 8.73 -2.10 -18.91
N ASP A 197 9.39 -1.84 -17.78
CA ASP A 197 10.77 -2.21 -17.54
C ASP A 197 10.86 -3.56 -16.82
N ALA A 198 11.92 -4.32 -17.09
CA ALA A 198 12.16 -5.62 -16.48
C ALA A 198 12.41 -5.54 -14.96
N ASP A 199 12.17 -6.66 -14.29
CA ASP A 199 12.48 -6.89 -12.88
C ASP A 199 11.69 -6.03 -11.90
N GLN A 200 10.42 -5.77 -12.22
CA GLN A 200 9.50 -5.06 -11.35
C GLN A 200 8.29 -5.93 -10.97
N LEU A 201 7.85 -5.79 -9.72
CA LEU A 201 6.59 -6.32 -9.24
C LEU A 201 5.86 -5.20 -8.53
N LEU A 202 4.60 -4.96 -8.87
CA LEU A 202 3.76 -3.93 -8.28
C LEU A 202 2.50 -4.58 -7.72
N LEU A 203 2.33 -4.46 -6.41
CA LEU A 203 1.21 -4.96 -5.63
C LEU A 203 0.45 -3.75 -5.06
N VAL A 204 -0.79 -3.54 -5.49
CA VAL A 204 -1.54 -2.31 -5.19
C VAL A 204 -2.87 -2.65 -4.54
N SER A 205 -3.18 -2.01 -3.43
CA SER A 205 -4.50 -2.04 -2.79
C SER A 205 -4.96 -0.62 -2.50
N THR A 206 -6.24 -0.38 -2.76
CA THR A 206 -6.92 0.88 -2.42
C THR A 206 -7.96 0.70 -1.32
N ILE A 207 -8.08 -0.50 -0.75
CA ILE A 207 -9.04 -0.82 0.32
C ILE A 207 -8.64 -0.05 1.58
N PRO A 208 -9.49 0.85 2.11
CA PRO A 208 -9.11 1.67 3.26
C PRO A 208 -8.85 0.84 4.52
N GLN A 209 -7.78 1.16 5.24
CA GLN A 209 -7.46 0.54 6.52
C GLN A 209 -8.57 0.74 7.55
N SER A 210 -9.22 1.90 7.55
CA SER A 210 -10.33 2.21 8.46
C SER A 210 -11.59 1.35 8.25
N LEU A 211 -11.71 0.60 7.14
CA LEU A 211 -12.76 -0.42 7.00
C LEU A 211 -12.58 -1.57 8.01
N VAL A 212 -11.33 -1.91 8.33
CA VAL A 212 -11.01 -2.94 9.33
C VAL A 212 -11.51 -2.52 10.71
N GLU A 213 -11.35 -1.25 11.06
CA GLU A 213 -11.83 -0.69 12.33
C GLU A 213 -13.36 -0.73 12.41
N LYS A 214 -14.05 -0.33 11.33
CA LYS A 214 -15.52 -0.34 11.24
C LYS A 214 -16.10 -1.75 11.38
N GLY A 215 -15.59 -2.74 10.63
CA GLY A 215 -16.10 -4.12 10.69
C GLY A 215 -16.02 -4.75 12.07
N HIS A 216 -14.95 -4.44 12.82
CA HIS A 216 -14.80 -4.93 14.18
C HIS A 216 -15.75 -4.25 15.18
N ALA A 217 -16.02 -2.95 15.04
CA ALA A 217 -17.02 -2.27 15.87
C ALA A 217 -18.42 -2.89 15.68
N THR A 218 -18.78 -3.24 14.45
CA THR A 218 -20.07 -3.90 14.14
C THR A 218 -20.16 -5.31 14.73
N SER A 219 -19.06 -6.09 14.65
CA SER A 219 -19.00 -7.45 15.20
C SER A 219 -19.18 -7.50 16.72
N VAL A 220 -18.58 -6.56 17.46
CA VAL A 220 -18.74 -6.46 18.93
C VAL A 220 -20.18 -6.11 19.33
N ALA A 221 -20.87 -5.29 18.54
CA ALA A 221 -22.27 -4.92 18.78
C ALA A 221 -23.26 -6.08 18.56
N HIS A 222 -22.87 -7.16 17.88
CA HIS A 222 -23.70 -8.34 17.66
C HIS A 222 -23.41 -9.50 18.62
N SER A 223 -22.31 -9.47 19.36
CA SER A 223 -21.99 -10.46 20.40
C SER A 223 -22.66 -10.19 21.75
N ASP A 224 -23.14 -8.98 22.01
CA ASP A 224 -23.95 -8.67 23.20
C ASP A 224 -25.44 -8.85 22.89
N GLY A 225 -25.99 -10.03 23.16
CA GLY A 225 -27.41 -10.39 23.04
C GLY A 225 -28.32 -9.69 24.06
N GLY A 226 -28.21 -8.36 24.19
CA GLY A 226 -29.05 -7.53 25.04
C GLY A 226 -30.22 -6.90 24.28
N ILE A 227 -31.40 -7.01 24.86
CA ILE A 227 -32.69 -6.47 24.40
C ILE A 227 -32.54 -5.07 23.78
N VAL A 228 -33.09 -4.89 22.57
CA VAL A 228 -33.14 -3.61 21.86
C VAL A 228 -34.05 -2.64 22.60
N THR A 229 -33.46 -1.76 23.41
CA THR A 229 -34.07 -0.48 23.80
C THR A 229 -33.40 0.64 23.02
N HIS A 230 -34.20 1.58 22.50
CA HIS A 230 -33.70 2.75 21.79
C HIS A 230 -32.62 3.47 22.63
N PRO A 231 -31.44 3.79 22.06
CA PRO A 231 -30.37 4.41 22.82
C PRO A 231 -30.79 5.82 23.24
N THR A 232 -30.63 6.13 24.52
CA THR A 232 -30.78 7.49 25.04
C THR A 232 -29.52 8.32 24.74
N GLU A 233 -29.62 9.65 24.64
CA GLU A 233 -28.46 10.55 24.40
C GLU A 233 -27.33 10.38 25.44
N GLN A 234 -27.65 9.87 26.64
CA GLN A 234 -26.67 9.49 27.67
C GLN A 234 -25.88 8.21 27.32
N ASP A 235 -26.48 7.23 26.63
CA ASP A 235 -25.79 6.02 26.18
C ASP A 235 -24.81 6.31 25.05
N GLU A 236 -25.12 7.29 24.19
CA GLU A 236 -24.18 7.77 23.17
C GLU A 236 -22.98 8.50 23.78
N ARG A 237 -23.16 9.27 24.87
CA ARG A 237 -22.05 9.88 25.62
C ARG A 237 -21.19 8.83 26.32
N ALA A 238 -21.81 7.85 26.98
CA ALA A 238 -21.08 6.76 27.63
C ALA A 238 -20.30 5.89 26.62
N ARG A 239 -20.84 5.66 25.41
CA ARG A 239 -20.11 4.96 24.32
C ARG A 239 -18.94 5.77 23.77
N ARG A 240 -19.03 7.11 23.72
CA ARG A 240 -17.92 7.99 23.34
C ARG A 240 -16.84 8.10 24.42
N GLU A 241 -17.21 7.93 25.69
CA GLU A 241 -16.28 7.95 26.82
C GLU A 241 -15.62 6.58 27.06
N ASN A 242 -16.29 5.47 26.69
CA ASN A 242 -15.76 4.10 26.73
C ASN A 242 -15.17 3.59 25.40
N SER A 243 -15.15 4.39 24.32
CA SER A 243 -14.41 4.05 23.09
C SER A 243 -12.90 4.25 23.27
N GLY A 244 -12.37 3.76 24.40
CA GLY A 244 -10.96 3.77 24.71
C GLY A 244 -10.18 3.10 23.58
N HIS A 245 -9.20 3.83 23.06
CA HIS A 245 -8.17 3.40 22.10
C HIS A 245 -8.40 2.03 21.47
N THR A 246 -9.22 1.98 20.41
CA THR A 246 -9.17 0.84 19.49
C THR A 246 -7.75 0.78 18.94
N ILE A 247 -7.02 -0.28 19.29
CA ILE A 247 -5.67 -0.53 18.77
C ILE A 247 -5.77 -0.49 17.24
N PRO A 248 -5.08 0.44 16.56
CA PRO A 248 -5.16 0.54 15.12
C PRO A 248 -4.77 -0.80 14.50
N LYS A 249 -5.58 -1.26 13.53
CA LYS A 249 -5.40 -2.56 12.90
C LYS A 249 -4.76 -2.40 11.53
N SER A 250 -3.89 -3.34 11.18
CA SER A 250 -3.18 -3.32 9.89
C SER A 250 -4.16 -3.38 8.72
N SER A 251 -3.81 -2.76 7.59
CA SER A 251 -4.57 -2.87 6.35
C SER A 251 -4.60 -4.30 5.84
N LEU A 252 -5.65 -4.63 5.09
CA LEU A 252 -5.90 -6.00 4.64
C LEU A 252 -4.78 -6.53 3.74
N LEU A 253 -4.26 -5.71 2.83
CA LEU A 253 -3.15 -6.10 1.95
C LEU A 253 -1.90 -6.42 2.77
N ILE A 254 -1.53 -5.53 3.69
CA ILE A 254 -0.30 -5.68 4.47
C ILE A 254 -0.39 -6.88 5.42
N GLN A 255 -1.55 -7.07 6.05
CA GLN A 255 -1.83 -8.25 6.86
C GLN A 255 -1.74 -9.54 6.03
N ALA A 256 -2.40 -9.61 4.87
CA ALA A 256 -2.38 -10.78 3.99
C ALA A 256 -0.97 -11.09 3.48
N PHE A 257 -0.24 -10.07 3.02
CA PHE A 257 1.13 -10.18 2.54
C PHE A 257 2.04 -10.80 3.60
N ALA A 258 2.04 -10.24 4.82
CA ALA A 258 2.90 -10.71 5.91
C ALA A 258 2.49 -12.09 6.47
N GLN A 259 1.22 -12.49 6.32
CA GLN A 259 0.75 -13.82 6.74
C GLN A 259 1.12 -14.90 5.72
N VAL A 260 0.80 -14.68 4.43
CA VAL A 260 1.02 -15.67 3.37
C VAL A 260 2.51 -15.94 3.17
N LEU A 261 3.33 -14.88 3.13
CA LEU A 261 4.75 -15.02 2.82
C LEU A 261 5.61 -15.51 3.99
N ARG A 262 5.09 -15.48 5.22
CA ARG A 262 5.84 -15.93 6.41
C ARG A 262 6.20 -17.41 6.32
N ASP A 263 5.24 -18.22 5.90
CA ASP A 263 5.34 -19.68 5.93
C ASP A 263 5.46 -20.28 4.52
N SER A 264 5.42 -19.47 3.46
CA SER A 264 5.54 -19.92 2.08
C SER A 264 7.00 -20.12 1.66
N ASP A 265 7.25 -21.15 0.86
CA ASP A 265 8.53 -21.40 0.18
C ASP A 265 8.47 -21.06 -1.32
N LEU A 266 7.31 -20.57 -1.79
CA LEU A 266 7.13 -20.06 -3.14
C LEU A 266 7.70 -18.64 -3.26
N ASP A 267 8.01 -18.23 -4.49
CA ASP A 267 8.44 -16.86 -4.75
C ASP A 267 7.30 -15.84 -4.51
N VAL A 268 7.67 -14.56 -4.37
CA VAL A 268 6.72 -13.49 -4.06
C VAL A 268 5.60 -13.41 -5.09
N PHE A 269 5.90 -13.54 -6.39
CA PHE A 269 4.89 -13.44 -7.45
C PHE A 269 3.92 -14.62 -7.43
N SER A 270 4.42 -15.86 -7.30
CA SER A 270 3.57 -17.06 -7.19
C SER A 270 2.63 -17.05 -5.98
N ASN A 271 2.98 -16.32 -4.91
CA ASN A 271 2.11 -16.14 -3.75
C ASN A 271 1.02 -15.09 -3.94
N THR A 272 1.08 -14.24 -4.97
CA THR A 272 0.13 -13.14 -5.14
C THR A 272 -1.34 -13.55 -5.28
N PRO A 273 -1.70 -14.67 -5.95
CA PRO A 273 -3.08 -15.15 -5.93
C PRO A 273 -3.55 -15.55 -4.52
N THR A 274 -2.67 -16.17 -3.72
CA THR A 274 -2.96 -16.54 -2.33
C THR A 274 -3.09 -15.30 -1.44
N ILE A 275 -2.29 -14.27 -1.68
CA ILE A 275 -2.41 -12.97 -1.01
C ILE A 275 -3.78 -12.36 -1.31
N ASN A 276 -4.20 -12.32 -2.59
CA ASN A 276 -5.52 -11.82 -2.97
C ASN A 276 -6.66 -12.65 -2.36
N GLY A 277 -6.53 -13.98 -2.36
CA GLY A 277 -7.47 -14.87 -1.68
C GLY A 277 -7.58 -14.59 -0.18
N LYS A 278 -6.45 -14.30 0.48
CA LYS A 278 -6.43 -13.95 1.90
C LYS A 278 -7.04 -12.58 2.18
N VAL A 279 -6.84 -11.60 1.31
CA VAL A 279 -7.52 -10.29 1.42
C VAL A 279 -9.04 -10.48 1.33
N LEU A 280 -9.52 -11.29 0.38
CA LEU A 280 -10.95 -11.61 0.26
C LEU A 280 -11.52 -12.32 1.50
N GLU A 281 -10.76 -13.28 2.07
CA GLU A 281 -11.14 -13.96 3.30
C GLU A 281 -11.25 -12.97 4.48
N LEU A 282 -10.24 -12.12 4.66
CA LEU A 282 -10.23 -11.10 5.71
C LEU A 282 -11.38 -10.11 5.50
N LEU A 283 -11.65 -9.70 4.27
CA LEU A 283 -12.74 -8.79 3.95
C LEU A 283 -14.11 -9.37 4.32
N LYS A 284 -14.37 -10.63 3.96
CA LYS A 284 -15.61 -11.34 4.34
C LYS A 284 -15.77 -11.46 5.85
N SER A 285 -14.65 -11.59 6.59
CA SER A 285 -14.68 -11.67 8.05
C SER A 285 -15.07 -10.36 8.74
N LEU A 286 -14.97 -9.22 8.05
CA LEU A 286 -15.34 -7.91 8.61
C LEU A 286 -16.86 -7.71 8.74
N GLN A 287 -17.69 -8.58 8.16
CA GLN A 287 -19.16 -8.52 8.23
C GLN A 287 -19.71 -7.10 7.98
N LEU A 288 -19.19 -6.43 6.94
CA LEU A 288 -19.53 -5.03 6.64
C LEU A 288 -21.00 -4.83 6.18
N GLY A 289 -21.78 -5.92 6.09
CA GLY A 289 -23.15 -5.93 5.61
C GLY A 289 -23.24 -5.93 4.09
N ASN A 290 -24.44 -6.22 3.58
CA ASN A 290 -24.72 -6.36 2.13
C ASN A 290 -24.39 -5.11 1.30
N GLU A 291 -24.17 -3.96 1.95
CA GLU A 291 -23.81 -2.70 1.29
C GLU A 291 -22.45 -2.75 0.60
N PHE A 292 -21.57 -3.68 1.01
CA PHE A 292 -20.19 -3.81 0.54
C PHE A 292 -19.89 -5.09 -0.26
N ASP A 293 -20.84 -6.04 -0.30
CA ASP A 293 -20.55 -7.47 -0.56
C ASP A 293 -19.96 -7.83 -1.94
N ASP A 294 -20.00 -6.94 -2.93
CA ASP A 294 -19.39 -7.19 -4.26
C ASP A 294 -18.64 -5.97 -4.84
N LYS A 295 -18.39 -4.93 -4.05
CA LYS A 295 -17.96 -3.61 -4.56
C LYS A 295 -16.59 -3.16 -4.09
N ILE A 296 -15.99 -3.88 -3.17
CA ILE A 296 -14.66 -3.55 -2.66
C ILE A 296 -13.63 -4.13 -3.64
N PRO A 297 -12.72 -3.29 -4.17
CA PRO A 297 -11.71 -3.75 -5.12
C PRO A 297 -10.76 -4.74 -4.45
N VAL A 298 -10.37 -5.78 -5.18
CA VAL A 298 -9.26 -6.65 -4.77
C VAL A 298 -7.91 -6.02 -5.12
N PRO A 299 -6.81 -6.42 -4.45
CA PRO A 299 -5.51 -5.91 -4.81
C PRO A 299 -5.13 -6.29 -6.25
N ASN A 300 -4.53 -5.34 -6.95
CA ASN A 300 -4.03 -5.51 -8.30
C ASN A 300 -2.55 -5.88 -8.29
N VAL A 301 -2.15 -6.73 -9.23
CA VAL A 301 -0.80 -7.27 -9.34
C VAL A 301 -0.30 -7.08 -10.77
N TYR A 302 0.85 -6.44 -10.91
CA TYR A 302 1.54 -6.29 -12.20
C TYR A 302 2.97 -6.76 -12.05
N SER A 303 3.45 -7.61 -12.96
CA SER A 303 4.81 -8.13 -12.88
C SER A 303 5.50 -8.16 -14.22
N THR A 304 6.76 -7.75 -14.20
CA THR A 304 7.78 -7.90 -15.23
C THR A 304 9.03 -8.58 -14.66
N LEU A 305 8.89 -9.28 -13.53
CA LEU A 305 9.99 -10.05 -12.95
C LEU A 305 10.48 -11.10 -13.94
N THR A 306 11.78 -11.14 -14.17
CA THR A 306 12.38 -12.12 -15.09
C THR A 306 12.85 -13.39 -14.37
N ARG A 307 12.84 -13.37 -13.03
CA ARG A 307 13.33 -14.45 -12.15
C ARG A 307 12.41 -14.66 -10.95
N PHE A 308 12.43 -15.87 -10.40
CA PHE A 308 11.70 -16.19 -9.18
C PHE A 308 12.36 -15.51 -7.97
N LEU A 309 11.64 -14.59 -7.32
CA LEU A 309 12.09 -13.88 -6.13
C LEU A 309 11.67 -14.64 -4.87
N CYS A 310 12.54 -15.49 -4.33
CA CYS A 310 12.33 -16.16 -3.06
C CYS A 310 12.82 -15.27 -1.91
N LEU A 311 12.07 -15.18 -0.81
CA LEU A 311 12.43 -14.37 0.37
C LEU A 311 13.29 -15.10 1.41
N LYS A 312 13.51 -16.40 1.20
CA LYS A 312 14.25 -17.32 2.08
C LYS A 312 15.40 -17.95 1.32
#